data_AF-A0A1I4X7Q7-F1
#
_entry.id   AF-A0A1I4X7Q7-F1
#
_cell.length_a   1.000
_cell.length_b   1.000
_cell.length_c   1.000
_cell.angle_alpha   90.00
_cell.angle_beta   90.00
_cell.angle_gamma   90.00
#
_symmetry.space_group_name_H-M   'P 1'
#
loop_
_entity.id
_entity.type
_entity.pdbx_description
1 polymer ?
#
loop_
_entity_poly.entity_id
_entity_poly.type
_entity_poly.pdbx_seq_one_letter_code
_entity_poly.pdbx_strand_id
1 'polypeptide(L)'
;MKKLLLLIPFILLFYSCDYTGVYFYEVKNETTESAIEVKFQKHNDTILRSVTVYPSTTERIMKDGSGLIGMHDDPGDIFKDSINDLKFIDLYIEGNKIEGKFKARSFWFFSQNGDQSSTYTLKITDSLIHSK
;
A
#
# COMPACT_ATOMS: atom_id res chain seq x y z
N MET A 1 -1.44 54.08 -20.50
CA MET A 1 -2.11 52.79 -20.19
C MET A 1 -1.27 51.65 -20.74
N LYS A 2 -0.50 50.93 -19.92
CA LYS A 2 0.29 49.73 -20.29
C LYS A 2 0.93 49.14 -19.01
N LYS A 3 0.13 48.75 -18.03
CA LYS A 3 0.63 48.05 -16.81
C LYS A 3 -0.30 46.92 -16.31
N LEU A 4 -1.35 46.59 -17.06
CA LEU A 4 -2.36 45.61 -16.62
C LEU A 4 -2.15 44.19 -17.17
N LEU A 5 -1.02 43.93 -17.84
CA LEU A 5 -0.79 42.68 -18.59
C LEU A 5 0.20 41.71 -17.93
N LEU A 6 0.66 42.00 -16.71
CA LEU A 6 1.62 41.15 -15.97
C LEU A 6 0.99 40.30 -14.85
N LEU A 7 -0.32 40.42 -14.61
CA LEU A 7 -1.01 39.69 -13.53
C LEU A 7 -1.57 38.32 -13.95
N ILE A 8 -1.69 38.06 -15.25
CA ILE A 8 -2.24 36.80 -15.78
C ILE A 8 -1.31 35.58 -15.56
N PRO A 9 0.03 35.66 -15.72
CA PRO A 9 0.88 34.48 -15.50
C PRO A 9 1.02 34.09 -14.03
N PHE A 10 0.74 35.00 -13.07
CA PHE A 10 0.79 34.68 -11.64
C PHE A 10 -0.36 33.77 -11.18
N ILE A 11 -1.54 33.87 -11.82
CA ILE A 11 -2.70 33.02 -11.48
C ILE A 11 -2.47 31.58 -11.98
N LEU A 12 -1.72 31.40 -13.07
CA LEU A 12 -1.36 30.08 -13.61
C LEU A 12 -0.31 29.34 -12.77
N LEU A 13 0.49 30.06 -11.96
CA LEU A 13 1.49 29.45 -11.07
C LEU A 13 0.88 28.84 -9.80
N PHE A 14 -0.35 29.22 -9.42
CA PHE A 14 -1.09 28.59 -8.31
C PHE A 14 -1.94 27.39 -8.73
N TYR A 15 -1.91 27.01 -10.02
CA TYR A 15 -2.47 25.75 -10.51
C TYR A 15 -1.52 24.57 -10.33
N SER A 16 -0.47 24.69 -9.49
CA SER A 16 0.11 23.50 -8.84
C SER A 16 -0.94 22.99 -7.84
N CYS A 17 -1.88 22.20 -8.36
CA CYS A 17 -2.88 21.55 -7.55
C CYS A 17 -2.16 20.45 -6.76
N ASP A 18 -1.73 20.82 -5.57
CA ASP A 18 -1.23 19.93 -4.55
C ASP A 18 -2.38 18.97 -4.15
N TYR A 19 -2.40 17.77 -4.75
CA TYR A 19 -3.43 16.78 -4.48
C TYR A 19 -3.07 16.03 -3.19
N THR A 20 -3.84 16.28 -2.12
CA THR A 20 -3.85 15.41 -0.94
C THR A 20 -4.60 14.13 -1.31
N GLY A 21 -4.06 12.98 -0.95
CA GLY A 21 -4.78 11.72 -1.13
C GLY A 21 -4.22 10.59 -0.29
N VAL A 22 -4.80 9.41 -0.48
CA VAL A 22 -4.66 8.28 0.44
C VAL A 22 -4.34 7.00 -0.32
N TYR A 23 -3.35 6.24 0.18
CA TYR A 23 -3.08 4.89 -0.26
C TYR A 23 -3.65 3.87 0.74
N PHE A 24 -4.35 2.87 0.21
CA PHE A 24 -4.80 1.71 0.96
C PHE A 24 -3.96 0.49 0.58
N TYR A 25 -3.72 -0.38 1.55
CA TYR A 25 -3.04 -1.65 1.33
C TYR A 25 -3.92 -2.78 1.83
N GLU A 26 -4.22 -3.70 0.93
CA GLU A 26 -5.17 -4.78 1.15
C GLU A 26 -4.52 -6.12 0.84
N VAL A 27 -4.89 -7.15 1.60
CA VAL A 27 -4.50 -8.53 1.32
C VAL A 27 -5.77 -9.28 0.94
N LYS A 28 -5.75 -9.87 -0.24
CA LYS A 28 -6.81 -10.73 -0.74
C LYS A 28 -6.37 -12.17 -0.61
N ASN A 29 -7.09 -12.93 0.20
CA ASN A 29 -6.89 -14.36 0.32
C ASN A 29 -7.78 -15.08 -0.70
N GLU A 30 -7.18 -15.59 -1.77
CA GLU A 30 -7.85 -16.38 -2.81
C GLU A 30 -7.68 -17.90 -2.58
N THR A 31 -7.13 -18.31 -1.43
CA THR A 31 -7.09 -19.73 -1.03
C THR A 31 -8.47 -20.23 -0.62
N THR A 32 -8.64 -21.55 -0.63
CA THR A 32 -9.91 -22.19 -0.29
C THR A 32 -10.03 -22.60 1.18
N GLU A 33 -8.92 -22.87 1.87
CA GLU A 33 -8.96 -23.54 3.18
C GLU A 33 -8.20 -22.79 4.27
N SER A 34 -7.13 -22.07 3.94
CA SER A 34 -6.22 -21.52 4.94
C SER A 34 -6.44 -20.03 5.20
N ALA A 35 -6.68 -19.66 6.45
CA ALA A 35 -6.58 -18.27 6.86
C ALA A 35 -5.11 -17.81 6.81
N ILE A 36 -4.89 -16.58 6.36
CA ILE A 36 -3.56 -15.98 6.27
C ILE A 36 -3.44 -14.95 7.37
N GLU A 37 -2.40 -15.10 8.19
CA GLU A 37 -2.08 -14.12 9.21
C GLU A 37 -0.98 -13.18 8.70
N VAL A 38 -1.31 -11.90 8.58
CA VAL A 38 -0.42 -10.83 8.13
C VAL A 38 0.19 -10.17 9.36
N LYS A 39 1.48 -10.38 9.61
CA LYS A 39 2.19 -9.81 10.76
C LYS A 39 3.09 -8.66 10.34
N PHE A 40 2.95 -7.55 11.04
CA PHE A 40 3.82 -6.40 10.92
C PHE A 40 4.87 -6.43 12.04
N GLN A 41 6.15 -6.36 11.67
CA GLN A 41 7.25 -6.46 12.62
C GLN A 41 8.13 -5.20 12.64
N LYS A 42 8.69 -4.92 13.83
CA LYS A 42 9.81 -4.00 14.01
C LYS A 42 11.14 -4.74 13.88
N HIS A 43 12.25 -4.02 13.73
CA HIS A 43 13.59 -4.59 13.89
C HIS A 43 13.67 -5.32 15.26
N ASN A 44 14.09 -6.60 15.27
CA ASN A 44 14.08 -7.55 16.40
C ASN A 44 12.80 -8.42 16.58
N ASP A 45 12.12 -8.78 15.49
CA ASP A 45 11.00 -9.76 15.45
C ASP A 45 9.80 -9.46 16.37
N THR A 46 9.73 -8.24 16.92
CA THR A 46 8.58 -7.84 17.73
C THR A 46 7.39 -7.59 16.82
N ILE A 47 6.34 -8.39 17.00
CA ILE A 47 5.08 -8.26 16.28
C ILE A 47 4.35 -7.03 16.83
N LEU A 48 4.15 -6.02 15.98
CA LEU A 48 3.45 -4.78 16.32
C LEU A 48 1.95 -4.90 16.08
N ARG A 49 1.57 -5.64 15.02
CA ARG A 49 0.19 -5.85 14.62
C ARG A 49 0.06 -7.16 13.86
N SER A 50 -1.07 -7.83 14.03
CA SER A 50 -1.48 -8.96 13.23
C SER A 50 -2.87 -8.72 12.64
N VAL A 51 -3.09 -9.17 11.41
CA VAL A 51 -4.40 -9.15 10.74
C VAL A 51 -4.65 -10.53 10.13
N THR A 52 -5.75 -11.17 10.51
CA THR A 52 -6.16 -12.44 9.91
C THR A 52 -7.06 -12.18 8.70
N VAL A 53 -6.72 -12.79 7.57
CA VAL A 53 -7.45 -12.73 6.30
C VAL A 53 -8.00 -14.11 6.01
N TYR A 54 -9.31 -14.29 6.17
CA TYR A 54 -9.98 -15.58 5.97
C TYR A 54 -10.04 -15.98 4.48
N PRO A 55 -10.19 -17.28 4.17
CA PRO A 55 -10.34 -17.75 2.80
C PRO A 55 -11.42 -16.97 2.03
N SER A 56 -11.13 -16.63 0.77
CA SER A 56 -12.00 -15.85 -0.12
C SER A 56 -12.39 -14.45 0.37
N THR A 57 -11.67 -13.87 1.34
CA THR A 57 -11.91 -12.49 1.80
C THR A 57 -10.78 -11.53 1.39
N THR A 58 -11.05 -10.23 1.52
CA THR A 58 -10.07 -9.16 1.36
C THR A 58 -10.10 -8.28 2.59
N GLU A 59 -8.93 -8.07 3.20
CA GLU A 59 -8.81 -7.27 4.41
C GLU A 59 -7.87 -6.10 4.19
N ARG A 60 -8.24 -4.94 4.74
CA ARG A 60 -7.39 -3.75 4.73
C ARG A 60 -6.38 -3.84 5.86
N ILE A 61 -5.13 -3.99 5.49
CA ILE A 61 -4.03 -4.13 6.45
C ILE A 61 -3.40 -2.78 6.79
N MET A 62 -3.45 -1.81 5.88
CA MET A 62 -2.87 -0.49 6.11
C MET A 62 -3.58 0.63 5.35
N LYS A 63 -3.47 1.84 5.90
CA LYS A 63 -3.86 3.11 5.27
C LYS A 63 -2.68 4.07 5.47
N ASP A 64 -2.18 4.64 4.38
CA ASP A 64 -1.12 5.65 4.39
C ASP A 64 -1.65 6.96 3.78
N GLY A 65 -1.40 8.10 4.41
CA GLY A 65 -1.80 9.40 3.88
C GLY A 65 -1.85 10.54 4.89
N SER A 66 -1.02 11.56 4.64
CA SER A 66 -1.24 12.97 5.06
C SER A 66 -0.31 13.96 4.31
N GLY A 67 0.00 13.71 3.03
CA GLY A 67 0.94 14.55 2.25
C GLY A 67 0.53 14.77 0.79
N LEU A 68 1.32 15.59 0.08
CA LEU A 68 1.24 15.77 -1.36
C LEU A 68 1.52 14.43 -2.03
N ILE A 69 0.53 13.84 -2.67
CA ILE A 69 0.72 12.62 -3.46
C ILE A 69 0.69 13.00 -4.94
N GLY A 70 1.63 12.46 -5.71
CA GLY A 70 1.66 12.67 -7.15
C GLY A 70 0.37 12.16 -7.79
N MET A 71 -0.10 12.84 -8.84
CA MET A 71 -1.31 12.50 -9.60
C MET A 71 -1.27 11.07 -10.19
N HIS A 72 -0.10 10.41 -10.21
CA HIS A 72 0.14 9.05 -10.68
C HIS A 72 1.16 8.30 -9.80
N ASP A 73 0.98 6.97 -9.74
CA ASP A 73 1.69 5.91 -8.97
C ASP A 73 2.98 6.34 -8.25
N ASP A 74 2.98 6.36 -6.90
CA ASP A 74 4.22 6.36 -6.12
C ASP A 74 4.18 5.23 -5.08
N PRO A 75 4.69 4.04 -5.44
CA PRO A 75 5.07 3.02 -4.48
C PRO A 75 6.52 3.28 -4.12
N GLY A 76 6.78 4.00 -3.02
CA GLY A 76 8.11 4.07 -2.37
C GLY A 76 8.48 2.73 -1.72
N ASP A 77 8.36 1.68 -2.55
CA ASP A 77 8.49 0.23 -2.40
C ASP A 77 7.88 -0.40 -1.13
N ILE A 78 6.61 -0.06 -0.86
CA ILE A 78 5.71 -0.83 0.02
C ILE A 78 6.31 -1.08 1.42
N PHE A 79 6.95 -0.08 1.98
CA PHE A 79 6.28 0.96 2.76
C PHE A 79 7.34 2.02 3.04
N LYS A 80 7.03 3.29 2.76
CA LYS A 80 7.96 4.42 2.83
C LYS A 80 8.85 4.37 4.09
N ASP A 81 10.18 4.34 3.89
CA ASP A 81 11.20 4.16 4.94
C ASP A 81 11.08 5.12 6.16
N SER A 82 10.35 6.22 6.01
CA SER A 82 10.35 7.33 6.96
C SER A 82 9.11 7.45 7.86
N ILE A 83 8.03 6.69 7.64
CA ILE A 83 6.74 6.98 8.31
C ILE A 83 6.24 5.85 9.23
N ASN A 84 6.68 4.60 9.08
CA ASN A 84 6.23 3.51 9.93
C ASN A 84 7.42 2.72 10.49
N ASP A 85 7.41 2.47 11.81
CA ASP A 85 8.26 1.49 12.51
C ASP A 85 8.13 0.04 11.97
N LEU A 86 7.30 -0.16 10.93
CA LEU A 86 6.96 -1.42 10.29
C LEU A 86 7.96 -1.73 9.16
N LYS A 87 8.95 -2.56 9.48
CA LYS A 87 9.99 -2.93 8.51
C LYS A 87 9.67 -4.18 7.69
N PHE A 88 8.74 -5.02 8.12
CA PHE A 88 8.38 -6.27 7.43
C PHE A 88 6.87 -6.52 7.43
N ILE A 89 6.39 -7.14 6.33
CA ILE A 89 5.17 -7.93 6.33
C ILE A 89 5.62 -9.37 6.19
N ASP A 90 5.36 -10.17 7.22
CA ASP A 90 5.46 -11.61 7.15
C ASP A 90 4.05 -12.19 7.06
N LEU A 91 3.90 -13.18 6.19
CA LEU A 91 2.66 -13.93 6.06
C LEU A 91 2.82 -15.28 6.75
N TYR A 92 1.79 -15.71 7.46
CA TYR A 92 1.76 -16.98 8.13
C TYR A 92 0.50 -17.76 7.77
N ILE A 93 0.62 -19.08 7.68
CA ILE A 93 -0.49 -20.03 7.61
C ILE A 93 -0.27 -21.06 8.72
N GLU A 94 -1.28 -21.24 9.57
CA GLU A 94 -1.24 -22.22 10.67
C GLU A 94 0.02 -22.08 11.55
N GLY A 95 0.48 -20.83 11.75
CA GLY A 95 1.67 -20.52 12.54
C GLY A 95 3.01 -20.66 11.79
N ASN A 96 3.02 -21.15 10.56
CA ASN A 96 4.21 -21.27 9.72
C ASN A 96 4.39 -20.04 8.83
N LYS A 97 5.60 -19.47 8.82
CA LYS A 97 5.93 -18.34 7.94
C LYS A 97 5.98 -18.81 6.49
N ILE A 98 5.34 -18.07 5.60
CA ILE A 98 5.48 -18.24 4.15
C ILE A 98 6.74 -17.49 3.73
N GLU A 99 7.67 -18.18 3.09
CA GLU A 99 8.88 -17.56 2.57
C GLU A 99 8.58 -16.79 1.28
N GLY A 100 8.95 -15.51 1.23
CA GLY A 100 8.69 -14.68 0.07
C GLY A 100 9.05 -13.23 0.30
N LYS A 101 9.38 -12.52 -0.79
CA LYS A 101 9.63 -11.08 -0.77
C LYS A 101 8.32 -10.32 -0.93
N PHE A 102 7.36 -10.50 -0.04
CA PHE A 102 6.00 -9.94 -0.18
C PHE A 102 5.94 -8.42 -0.16
N LYS A 103 7.00 -7.72 0.24
CA LYS A 103 7.13 -6.27 0.06
C LYS A 103 7.50 -5.85 -1.37
N ALA A 104 7.94 -6.78 -2.22
CA ALA A 104 8.33 -6.42 -3.58
C ALA A 104 7.10 -6.01 -4.40
N ARG A 105 7.24 -4.92 -5.16
CA ARG A 105 6.20 -4.36 -6.04
C ARG A 105 5.54 -5.40 -6.96
N SER A 106 6.30 -6.41 -7.39
CA SER A 106 5.82 -7.51 -8.23
C SER A 106 4.65 -8.31 -7.64
N PHE A 107 4.46 -8.29 -6.31
CA PHE A 107 3.36 -8.99 -5.66
C PHE A 107 2.10 -8.14 -5.49
N TRP A 108 2.16 -6.83 -5.76
CA TRP A 108 1.08 -5.89 -5.46
C TRP A 108 0.44 -5.33 -6.72
N PHE A 109 -0.87 -5.55 -6.83
CA PHE A 109 -1.70 -4.98 -7.87
C PHE A 109 -2.17 -3.59 -7.47
N PHE A 110 -1.95 -2.61 -8.34
CA PHE A 110 -2.42 -1.24 -8.13
C PHE A 110 -3.79 -1.03 -8.78
N SER A 111 -4.67 -0.34 -8.07
CA SER A 111 -5.95 0.14 -8.58
C SER A 111 -6.18 1.58 -8.11
N GLN A 112 -6.55 2.46 -9.03
CA GLN A 112 -7.00 3.81 -8.70
C GLN A 112 -8.50 3.77 -8.37
N ASN A 113 -8.90 4.29 -7.21
CA ASN A 113 -10.29 4.29 -6.74
C ASN A 113 -11.00 5.65 -6.98
N GLY A 114 -10.33 6.57 -7.67
CA GLY A 114 -10.77 7.93 -7.94
C GLY A 114 -9.58 8.90 -7.92
N ASP A 115 -9.87 10.20 -7.89
CA ASP A 115 -8.86 11.23 -8.09
C ASP A 115 -7.91 11.40 -6.88
N GLN A 116 -8.30 10.93 -5.68
CA GLN A 116 -7.57 11.15 -4.43
C GLN A 116 -7.31 9.87 -3.62
N SER A 117 -7.58 8.69 -4.19
CA SER A 117 -7.24 7.45 -3.50
C SER A 117 -6.88 6.31 -4.43
N SER A 118 -5.96 5.48 -3.97
CA SER A 118 -5.53 4.27 -4.67
C SER A 118 -5.35 3.11 -3.69
N THR A 119 -5.52 1.89 -4.19
CA THR A 119 -5.34 0.66 -3.43
C THR A 119 -4.21 -0.17 -4.04
N TYR A 120 -3.33 -0.68 -3.19
CA TYR A 120 -2.42 -1.78 -3.49
C TYR A 120 -2.99 -3.06 -2.89
N THR A 121 -3.16 -4.09 -3.71
CA THR A 121 -3.67 -5.40 -3.28
C THR A 121 -2.63 -6.49 -3.47
N LEU A 122 -2.26 -7.15 -2.37
CA LEU A 122 -1.47 -8.39 -2.38
C LEU A 122 -2.44 -9.56 -2.48
N LYS A 123 -2.37 -10.30 -3.58
CA LYS A 123 -3.20 -11.51 -3.77
C LYS A 123 -2.41 -12.74 -3.36
N ILE A 124 -2.98 -13.53 -2.47
CA ILE A 124 -2.42 -14.79 -2.03
C ILE A 124 -3.27 -15.92 -2.58
N THR A 125 -2.64 -16.77 -3.39
CA THR A 125 -3.25 -17.94 -4.03
C THR A 125 -2.60 -19.22 -3.51
N ASP A 126 -3.25 -20.36 -3.72
CA ASP A 126 -2.67 -21.65 -3.35
C ASP A 126 -1.32 -21.89 -4.06
N SER A 127 -1.16 -21.45 -5.31
CA SER A 127 0.11 -21.55 -6.03
C SER A 127 1.25 -20.75 -5.38
N LEU A 128 0.95 -19.62 -4.75
CA LEU A 128 1.92 -18.79 -4.06
C LEU A 128 2.43 -19.45 -2.78
N ILE A 129 1.56 -20.21 -2.11
CA ILE A 129 1.85 -20.91 -0.85
C ILE A 129 2.59 -22.22 -1.10
N HIS A 130 2.28 -22.90 -2.22
CA HIS A 130 2.82 -24.23 -2.55
C HIS A 130 4.00 -24.20 -3.53
N SER A 131 4.51 -23.01 -3.89
CA SER A 131 5.72 -22.85 -4.71
C SER A 131 6.96 -23.25 -3.92
N LYS A 132 7.29 -24.55 -3.94
CA LYS A 132 8.60 -25.09 -3.54
C LYS A 132 9.56 -25.15 -4.71
#